data_AF-A0A8H3BNN8-F1
#
_entry.id   AF-A0A8H3BNN8-F1
#
_cell.length_a   1.000
_cell.length_b   1.000
_cell.length_c   1.000
_cell.angle_alpha   90.00
_cell.angle_beta   90.00
_cell.angle_gamma   90.00
#
_symmetry.space_group_name_H-M   'P 1'
#
loop_
_entity.id
_entity.type
_entity.pdbx_description
1 polymer ?
#
loop_
_entity_poly.entity_id
_entity_poly.type
_entity_poly.pdbx_seq_one_letter_code
_entity_poly.pdbx_strand_id
1 'polypeptide(L)'
;MVLQNRGHRKRFQQWILSRLQSSPTSFARWVALLELGIFEAGLTGDASQRHFHIIWIGYVQCFLERECTSSSEIQNRRQDWIYVMLLKIMVGQTPYVYQVLRSVTSVFLELVFSNPTLWPTDSNITHVPILNVLTLGSHEVAAFVLMDCVSAMAFGLPQQVEYDTTTHSRLPSPSHQWSHDTPIEFQVALVDINAYRDNSPTARDWREIENLLLTWQSRPGEYTFTDSWMSITCASSDDLRIQSYVKQLLQVLGTVKKHESSGAEISFLVQYLMAGICARNEAHRKAVRDVLVETREAKFWFIPGSDFVPALDHLWHGAAVDGHPIKWIDYIRSRQAKLPIVV
;
A
#
# COMPACT_ATOMS: atom_id res chain seq x y z
N MET A 1 -10.04 21.90 2.67
CA MET A 1 -9.88 20.50 3.12
C MET A 1 -11.14 19.88 3.75
N VAL A 2 -11.92 20.56 4.62
CA VAL A 2 -13.22 20.06 5.13
C VAL A 2 -14.24 19.73 4.01
N LEU A 3 -14.26 20.52 2.93
CA LEU A 3 -15.06 20.25 1.72
C LEU A 3 -14.61 18.98 0.97
N GLN A 4 -13.33 18.61 1.09
CA GLN A 4 -12.72 17.48 0.38
C GLN A 4 -13.07 16.17 1.06
N ASN A 5 -13.08 16.12 2.39
CA ASN A 5 -13.52 14.94 3.16
C ASN A 5 -15.01 14.60 2.88
N ARG A 6 -15.87 15.62 2.75
CA ARG A 6 -17.25 15.41 2.23
C ARG A 6 -17.27 14.82 0.82
N GLY A 7 -16.30 15.18 -0.03
CA GLY A 7 -16.15 14.64 -1.38
C GLY A 7 -15.75 13.16 -1.40
N HIS A 8 -14.77 12.74 -0.58
CA HIS A 8 -14.37 11.34 -0.48
C HIS A 8 -15.49 10.46 0.08
N ARG A 9 -16.12 10.88 1.19
CA ARG A 9 -17.25 10.14 1.76
C ARG A 9 -18.40 9.99 0.77
N LYS A 10 -18.76 11.06 0.04
CA LYS A 10 -19.81 11.00 -0.99
C LYS A 10 -19.44 10.08 -2.15
N ARG A 11 -18.20 10.12 -2.64
CA ARG A 11 -17.72 9.23 -3.72
C ARG A 11 -17.74 7.78 -3.28
N PHE A 12 -17.25 7.48 -2.09
CA PHE A 12 -17.30 6.13 -1.51
C PHE A 12 -18.74 5.63 -1.33
N GLN A 13 -19.63 6.47 -0.78
CA GLN A 13 -21.06 6.15 -0.66
C GLN A 13 -21.72 5.90 -2.02
N GLN A 14 -21.44 6.74 -3.02
CA GLN A 14 -21.95 6.56 -4.38
C GLN A 14 -21.44 5.28 -5.02
N TRP A 15 -20.16 4.94 -4.82
CA TRP A 15 -19.57 3.70 -5.32
C TRP A 15 -20.19 2.48 -4.63
N ILE A 16 -20.37 2.49 -3.30
CA ILE A 16 -21.09 1.43 -2.58
C ILE A 16 -22.52 1.29 -3.09
N LEU A 17 -23.26 2.40 -3.22
CA LEU A 17 -24.63 2.38 -3.71
C LEU A 17 -24.69 1.82 -5.14
N SER A 18 -23.76 2.22 -6.00
CA SER A 18 -23.61 1.65 -7.34
C SER A 18 -23.39 0.15 -7.27
N ARG A 19 -22.48 -0.34 -6.42
CA ARG A 19 -22.18 -1.78 -6.28
C ARG A 19 -23.37 -2.57 -5.73
N LEU A 20 -24.10 -2.01 -4.75
CA LEU A 20 -25.31 -2.61 -4.19
C LEU A 20 -26.44 -2.74 -5.23
N GLN A 21 -26.57 -1.72 -6.10
CA GLN A 21 -27.60 -1.65 -7.15
C GLN A 21 -27.24 -2.47 -8.39
N SER A 22 -25.96 -2.44 -8.80
CA SER A 22 -25.49 -3.11 -10.01
C SER A 22 -25.20 -4.58 -9.80
N SER A 23 -25.00 -5.04 -8.56
CA SER A 23 -24.70 -6.44 -8.32
C SER A 23 -25.96 -7.31 -8.45
N PRO A 24 -25.94 -8.29 -9.37
CA PRO A 24 -27.05 -9.22 -9.55
C PRO A 24 -27.13 -10.25 -8.41
N THR A 25 -26.08 -10.41 -7.60
CA THR A 25 -26.01 -11.43 -6.56
C THR A 25 -26.22 -10.84 -5.17
N SER A 26 -26.90 -11.59 -4.30
CA SER A 26 -26.98 -11.27 -2.87
C SER A 26 -25.60 -11.17 -2.22
N PHE A 27 -24.62 -11.89 -2.78
CA PHE A 27 -23.27 -11.99 -2.26
C PHE A 27 -22.46 -10.69 -2.36
N ALA A 28 -22.38 -10.06 -3.54
CA ALA A 28 -21.59 -8.81 -3.62
C ALA A 28 -22.21 -7.69 -2.76
N ARG A 29 -23.51 -7.79 -2.42
CA ARG A 29 -24.15 -6.91 -1.43
C ARG A 29 -23.62 -7.15 -0.01
N TRP A 30 -23.44 -8.41 0.40
CA TRP A 30 -22.81 -8.74 1.68
C TRP A 30 -21.37 -8.22 1.76
N VAL A 31 -20.61 -8.38 0.70
CA VAL A 31 -19.23 -7.85 0.61
C VAL A 31 -19.22 -6.33 0.73
N ALA A 32 -20.10 -5.62 0.02
CA ALA A 32 -20.20 -4.17 0.10
C ALA A 32 -20.67 -3.67 1.48
N LEU A 33 -21.55 -4.40 2.17
CA LEU A 33 -21.97 -4.07 3.55
C LEU A 33 -20.85 -4.29 4.55
N LEU A 34 -20.10 -5.39 4.41
CA LEU A 34 -18.95 -5.70 5.25
C LEU A 34 -17.86 -4.63 5.10
N GLU A 35 -17.57 -4.27 3.86
CA GLU A 35 -16.69 -3.16 3.53
C GLU A 35 -17.15 -1.85 4.19
N LEU A 36 -18.42 -1.47 4.03
CA LEU A 36 -18.96 -0.25 4.65
C LEU A 36 -18.73 -0.25 6.16
N GLY A 37 -19.01 -1.37 6.84
CA GLY A 37 -18.79 -1.51 8.27
C GLY A 37 -17.33 -1.37 8.68
N ILE A 38 -16.40 -1.97 7.92
CA ILE A 38 -14.96 -1.87 8.16
C ILE A 38 -14.48 -0.43 7.98
N PHE A 39 -14.87 0.23 6.89
CA PHE A 39 -14.50 1.62 6.63
C PHE A 39 -15.11 2.59 7.65
N GLU A 40 -16.37 2.38 8.05
CA GLU A 40 -17.00 3.18 9.10
C GLU A 40 -16.29 3.02 10.44
N ALA A 41 -15.96 1.79 10.84
CA ALA A 41 -15.18 1.51 12.04
C ALA A 41 -13.78 2.16 11.98
N GLY A 42 -13.10 2.12 10.82
CA GLY A 42 -11.82 2.80 10.62
C GLY A 42 -11.93 4.32 10.72
N LEU A 43 -12.99 4.91 10.17
CA LEU A 43 -13.24 6.35 10.21
C LEU A 43 -13.59 6.85 11.62
N THR A 44 -14.37 6.08 12.37
CA THR A 44 -14.78 6.44 13.74
C THR A 44 -13.73 6.08 14.79
N GLY A 45 -12.77 5.23 14.44
CA GLY A 45 -11.83 4.63 15.41
C GLY A 45 -12.48 3.55 16.28
N ASP A 46 -13.68 3.09 15.93
CA ASP A 46 -14.38 2.07 16.72
C ASP A 46 -13.83 0.67 16.44
N ALA A 47 -12.80 0.29 17.20
CA ALA A 47 -12.23 -1.04 17.15
C ALA A 47 -13.13 -2.14 17.76
N SER A 48 -14.25 -1.80 18.43
CA SER A 48 -15.09 -2.78 19.13
C SER A 48 -15.70 -3.82 18.19
N GLN A 49 -15.97 -3.43 16.94
CA GLN A 49 -16.56 -4.29 15.92
C GLN A 49 -15.53 -5.16 15.18
N ARG A 50 -14.23 -5.01 15.44
CA ARG A 50 -13.17 -5.73 14.70
C ARG A 50 -13.36 -7.26 14.73
N HIS A 51 -13.72 -7.82 15.88
CA HIS A 51 -13.96 -9.25 16.02
C HIS A 51 -15.14 -9.72 15.16
N PHE A 52 -16.21 -8.93 15.11
CA PHE A 52 -17.37 -9.20 14.26
C PHE A 52 -16.99 -9.20 12.77
N HIS A 53 -16.24 -8.19 12.30
CA HIS A 53 -15.76 -8.13 10.93
C HIS A 53 -14.91 -9.36 10.54
N ILE A 54 -14.00 -9.80 11.42
CA ILE A 54 -13.18 -10.99 11.20
C ILE A 54 -14.06 -12.25 11.02
N ILE A 55 -15.07 -12.42 11.86
CA ILE A 55 -16.01 -13.55 11.77
C ILE A 55 -16.76 -13.53 10.43
N TRP A 56 -17.30 -12.37 10.03
CA TRP A 56 -18.04 -12.26 8.77
C TRP A 56 -17.17 -12.48 7.54
N ILE A 57 -15.95 -11.95 7.54
CA ILE A 57 -14.96 -12.24 6.50
C ILE A 57 -14.73 -13.74 6.40
N GLY A 58 -14.59 -14.44 7.53
CA GLY A 58 -14.45 -15.89 7.56
C GLY A 58 -15.64 -16.63 6.94
N TYR A 59 -16.88 -16.22 7.26
CA TYR A 59 -18.07 -16.82 6.64
C TYR A 59 -18.14 -16.59 5.14
N VAL A 60 -17.85 -15.37 4.69
CA VAL A 60 -17.84 -14.97 3.28
C VAL A 60 -16.76 -15.75 2.51
N GLN A 61 -15.58 -15.90 3.10
CA GLN A 61 -14.48 -16.70 2.53
C GLN A 61 -14.90 -18.17 2.38
N CYS A 62 -15.38 -18.81 3.45
CA CYS A 62 -15.85 -20.21 3.42
C CYS A 62 -16.95 -20.44 2.37
N PHE A 63 -17.82 -19.45 2.17
CA PHE A 63 -18.85 -19.50 1.14
C PHE A 63 -18.24 -19.46 -0.27
N LEU A 64 -17.32 -18.53 -0.53
CA LEU A 64 -16.65 -18.43 -1.84
C LEU A 64 -15.84 -19.68 -2.17
N GLU A 65 -15.19 -20.31 -1.19
CA GLU A 65 -14.43 -21.56 -1.39
C GLU A 65 -15.32 -22.68 -1.93
N ARG A 66 -16.56 -22.78 -1.42
CA ARG A 66 -17.52 -23.81 -1.84
C ARG A 66 -18.07 -23.53 -3.23
N GLU A 67 -18.39 -22.27 -3.49
CA GLU A 67 -19.04 -21.83 -4.72
C GLU A 67 -18.08 -21.74 -5.92
N CYS A 68 -16.81 -21.38 -5.75
CA CYS A 68 -15.86 -21.20 -6.86
C CYS A 68 -15.66 -22.44 -7.75
N THR A 69 -16.15 -23.61 -7.35
CA THR A 69 -15.99 -24.87 -8.08
C THR A 69 -17.02 -25.14 -9.19
N SER A 70 -18.11 -24.35 -9.30
CA SER A 70 -19.33 -24.81 -10.01
C SER A 70 -19.93 -23.93 -11.11
N SER A 71 -19.36 -22.77 -11.47
CA SER A 71 -20.11 -21.75 -12.26
C SER A 71 -19.36 -21.17 -13.47
N SER A 72 -20.10 -20.60 -14.43
CA SER A 72 -19.59 -19.75 -15.52
C SER A 72 -19.21 -18.33 -15.05
N GLU A 73 -19.52 -17.96 -13.80
CA GLU A 73 -19.21 -16.67 -13.19
C GLU A 73 -17.83 -16.60 -12.50
N ILE A 74 -16.90 -17.49 -12.86
CA ILE A 74 -15.59 -17.64 -12.19
C ILE A 74 -14.84 -16.32 -12.06
N GLN A 75 -14.87 -15.46 -13.09
CA GLN A 75 -14.12 -14.20 -13.08
C GLN A 75 -14.62 -13.22 -12.01
N ASN A 76 -15.94 -13.02 -11.90
CA ASN A 76 -16.54 -12.15 -10.89
C ASN A 76 -16.26 -12.70 -9.48
N ARG A 77 -16.33 -14.03 -9.32
CA ARG A 77 -16.04 -14.69 -8.03
C ARG A 77 -14.57 -14.53 -7.63
N ARG A 78 -13.63 -14.59 -8.58
CA ARG A 78 -12.21 -14.31 -8.33
C ARG A 78 -11.96 -12.87 -7.89
N GLN A 79 -12.64 -11.89 -8.50
CA GLN A 79 -12.55 -10.49 -8.06
C GLN A 79 -13.07 -10.32 -6.63
N ASP A 80 -14.24 -10.88 -6.33
CA ASP A 80 -14.80 -10.84 -4.99
C ASP A 80 -13.90 -11.56 -3.97
N TRP A 81 -13.24 -12.66 -4.36
CA TRP A 81 -12.26 -13.35 -3.54
C TRP A 81 -11.06 -12.46 -3.19
N ILE A 82 -10.43 -11.85 -4.20
CA ILE A 82 -9.34 -10.89 -3.98
C ILE A 82 -9.80 -9.81 -3.01
N TYR A 83 -11.01 -9.28 -3.23
CA TYR A 83 -11.54 -8.23 -2.39
C TYR A 83 -11.71 -8.61 -0.93
N VAL A 84 -12.34 -9.77 -0.67
CA VAL A 84 -12.56 -10.27 0.69
C VAL A 84 -11.22 -10.53 1.39
N MET A 85 -10.20 -11.00 0.67
CA MET A 85 -8.86 -11.19 1.21
C MET A 85 -8.19 -9.84 1.51
N LEU A 86 -8.38 -8.81 0.70
CA LEU A 86 -7.90 -7.45 1.01
C LEU A 86 -8.59 -6.88 2.26
N LEU A 87 -9.91 -7.08 2.41
CA LEU A 87 -10.63 -6.72 3.64
C LEU A 87 -10.10 -7.48 4.86
N LYS A 88 -9.75 -8.76 4.68
CA LYS A 88 -9.11 -9.59 5.71
C LYS A 88 -7.78 -9.00 6.16
N ILE A 89 -7.00 -8.42 5.23
CA ILE A 89 -5.77 -7.72 5.58
C ILE A 89 -6.07 -6.48 6.42
N MET A 90 -7.07 -5.67 6.01
CA MET A 90 -7.44 -4.43 6.75
C MET A 90 -7.80 -4.69 8.21
N VAL A 91 -8.48 -5.80 8.51
CA VAL A 91 -8.89 -6.15 9.88
C VAL A 91 -7.90 -7.08 10.58
N GLY A 92 -6.97 -7.69 9.84
CA GLY A 92 -6.01 -8.68 10.30
C GLY A 92 -4.90 -8.07 11.15
N GLN A 93 -4.10 -8.93 11.79
CA GLN A 93 -2.87 -8.48 12.45
C GLN A 93 -1.74 -8.41 11.43
N THR A 94 -0.85 -7.43 11.59
CA THR A 94 0.29 -7.16 10.71
C THR A 94 1.14 -8.38 10.32
N PRO A 95 1.47 -9.31 11.24
CA PRO A 95 2.27 -10.48 10.88
C PRO A 95 1.62 -11.41 9.83
N TYR A 96 0.30 -11.37 9.68
CA TYR A 96 -0.43 -12.21 8.73
C TYR A 96 -0.67 -11.54 7.37
N VAL A 97 -0.41 -10.24 7.24
CA VAL A 97 -0.66 -9.49 6.00
C VAL A 97 0.03 -10.16 4.81
N TYR A 98 1.32 -10.45 4.95
CA TYR A 98 2.12 -11.07 3.90
C TYR A 98 1.63 -12.48 3.56
N GLN A 99 1.22 -13.27 4.55
CA GLN A 99 0.68 -14.61 4.34
C GLN A 99 -0.67 -14.57 3.59
N VAL A 100 -1.54 -13.61 3.93
CA VAL A 100 -2.82 -13.44 3.23
C VAL A 100 -2.56 -13.02 1.78
N LEU A 101 -1.64 -12.08 1.53
CA LEU A 101 -1.25 -11.68 0.17
C LEU A 101 -0.73 -12.86 -0.64
N ARG A 102 0.18 -13.65 -0.05
CA ARG A 102 0.69 -14.87 -0.67
C ARG A 102 -0.42 -15.86 -1.03
N SER A 103 -1.40 -16.04 -0.13
CA SER A 103 -2.51 -16.97 -0.34
C SER A 103 -3.47 -16.55 -1.46
N VAL A 104 -3.56 -15.26 -1.77
CA VAL A 104 -4.43 -14.72 -2.82
C VAL A 104 -3.70 -14.43 -4.14
N THR A 105 -2.37 -14.58 -4.18
CA THR A 105 -1.54 -14.30 -5.35
C THR A 105 -1.91 -15.16 -6.55
N SER A 106 -2.18 -16.45 -6.38
CA SER A 106 -2.59 -17.33 -7.49
C SER A 106 -3.91 -16.88 -8.13
N VAL A 107 -4.89 -16.49 -7.31
CA VAL A 107 -6.19 -15.98 -7.77
C VAL A 107 -6.03 -14.66 -8.52
N PHE A 108 -5.15 -13.78 -8.03
CA PHE A 108 -4.78 -12.55 -8.73
C PHE A 108 -4.16 -12.85 -10.11
N LEU A 109 -3.16 -13.72 -10.17
CA LEU A 109 -2.49 -14.07 -11.42
C LEU A 109 -3.47 -14.70 -12.43
N GLU A 110 -4.32 -15.64 -12.00
CA GLU A 110 -5.36 -16.22 -12.85
C GLU A 110 -6.33 -15.16 -13.39
N LEU A 111 -6.72 -14.19 -12.55
CA LEU A 111 -7.64 -13.12 -12.93
C LEU A 111 -7.04 -12.19 -13.98
N VAL A 112 -5.79 -11.76 -13.78
CA VAL A 112 -5.11 -10.83 -14.68
C VAL A 112 -4.75 -11.54 -15.99
N PHE A 113 -4.21 -12.76 -15.91
CA PHE A 113 -3.81 -13.54 -17.08
C PHE A 113 -4.99 -13.94 -17.97
N SER A 114 -6.18 -14.18 -17.40
CA SER A 114 -7.38 -14.52 -18.18
C SER A 114 -8.01 -13.32 -18.91
N ASN A 115 -7.57 -12.09 -18.62
CA ASN A 115 -8.13 -10.88 -19.20
C ASN A 115 -7.13 -10.23 -20.18
N PRO A 116 -7.36 -10.33 -21.51
CA PRO A 116 -6.42 -9.81 -22.51
C PRO A 116 -6.28 -8.28 -22.49
N THR A 117 -7.21 -7.56 -21.84
CA THR A 117 -7.09 -6.11 -21.62
C THR A 117 -6.01 -5.80 -20.57
N LEU A 118 -5.90 -6.66 -19.55
CA LEU A 118 -4.93 -6.51 -18.46
C LEU A 118 -3.60 -7.17 -18.79
N TRP A 119 -3.63 -8.29 -19.50
CA TRP A 119 -2.46 -9.04 -19.96
C TRP A 119 -2.52 -9.26 -21.49
N PRO A 120 -2.07 -8.27 -22.28
CA PRO A 120 -2.04 -8.39 -23.74
C PRO A 120 -1.26 -9.62 -24.24
N THR A 121 -1.65 -10.17 -25.39
CA THR A 121 -1.10 -11.43 -25.93
C THR A 121 0.39 -11.37 -26.28
N ASP A 122 0.91 -10.18 -26.53
CA ASP A 122 2.33 -9.90 -26.80
C ASP A 122 3.17 -9.62 -25.54
N SER A 123 2.53 -9.60 -24.36
CA SER A 123 3.22 -9.38 -23.09
C SER A 123 4.06 -10.59 -22.66
N ASN A 124 5.12 -10.34 -21.90
CA ASN A 124 5.91 -11.39 -21.29
C ASN A 124 5.05 -12.22 -20.32
N ILE A 125 5.04 -13.54 -20.46
CA ILE A 125 4.24 -14.44 -19.60
C ILE A 125 4.70 -14.50 -18.14
N THR A 126 5.92 -14.04 -17.84
CA THR A 126 6.47 -14.09 -16.49
C THR A 126 6.31 -12.78 -15.71
N HIS A 127 5.77 -11.73 -16.32
CA HIS A 127 5.65 -10.41 -15.68
C HIS A 127 4.29 -9.78 -15.93
N VAL A 128 3.63 -9.32 -14.87
CA VAL A 128 2.34 -8.64 -14.95
C VAL A 128 2.51 -7.23 -15.52
N PRO A 129 1.83 -6.84 -16.62
CA PRO A 129 1.87 -5.49 -17.15
C PRO A 129 1.25 -4.48 -16.18
N ILE A 130 2.07 -3.85 -15.32
CA ILE A 130 1.56 -3.08 -14.18
C ILE A 130 0.69 -1.90 -14.63
N LEU A 131 1.07 -1.24 -15.72
CA LEU A 131 0.35 -0.07 -16.19
C LEU A 131 -1.07 -0.44 -16.61
N ASN A 132 -1.26 -1.58 -17.28
CA ASN A 132 -2.57 -2.08 -17.66
C ASN A 132 -3.40 -2.42 -16.42
N VAL A 133 -2.80 -3.06 -15.43
CA VAL A 133 -3.48 -3.37 -14.16
C VAL A 133 -3.91 -2.10 -13.44
N LEU A 134 -3.05 -1.08 -13.35
CA LEU A 134 -3.36 0.16 -12.62
C LEU A 134 -4.34 1.07 -13.35
N THR A 135 -4.37 1.05 -14.69
CA THR A 135 -5.20 1.95 -15.50
C THR A 135 -6.51 1.32 -15.98
N LEU A 136 -6.52 0.02 -16.26
CA LEU A 136 -7.66 -0.71 -16.83
C LEU A 136 -8.22 -1.78 -15.89
N GLY A 137 -7.49 -2.10 -14.82
CA GLY A 137 -7.93 -3.06 -13.81
C GLY A 137 -9.11 -2.56 -12.99
N SER A 138 -9.82 -3.50 -12.36
CA SER A 138 -10.78 -3.14 -11.33
C SER A 138 -10.04 -2.64 -10.08
N HIS A 139 -10.76 -1.92 -9.22
CA HIS A 139 -10.21 -1.34 -8.00
C HIS A 139 -9.49 -2.38 -7.13
N GLU A 140 -10.02 -3.59 -7.05
CA GLU A 140 -9.50 -4.69 -6.23
C GLU A 140 -8.15 -5.22 -6.75
N VAL A 141 -7.97 -5.20 -8.07
CA VAL A 141 -6.73 -5.63 -8.72
C VAL A 141 -5.64 -4.58 -8.50
N ALA A 142 -5.97 -3.30 -8.64
CA ALA A 142 -5.05 -2.21 -8.31
C ALA A 142 -4.68 -2.19 -6.81
N ALA A 143 -5.66 -2.42 -5.93
CA ALA A 143 -5.46 -2.53 -4.49
C ALA A 143 -4.48 -3.65 -4.13
N PHE A 144 -4.57 -4.81 -4.80
CA PHE A 144 -3.64 -5.90 -4.61
C PHE A 144 -2.20 -5.48 -4.96
N VAL A 145 -2.00 -4.82 -6.11
CA VAL A 145 -0.66 -4.34 -6.53
C VAL A 145 -0.08 -3.38 -5.48
N LEU A 146 -0.84 -2.36 -5.07
CA LEU A 146 -0.41 -1.45 -4.02
C LEU A 146 -0.01 -2.20 -2.75
N MET A 147 -0.82 -3.17 -2.35
CA MET A 147 -0.60 -3.95 -1.14
C MET A 147 0.61 -4.85 -1.20
N ASP A 148 0.82 -5.51 -2.32
CA ASP A 148 2.02 -6.32 -2.55
C ASP A 148 3.28 -5.45 -2.43
N CYS A 149 3.29 -4.33 -3.15
CA CYS A 149 4.42 -3.41 -3.19
C CYS A 149 4.74 -2.79 -1.83
N VAL A 150 3.72 -2.34 -1.11
CA VAL A 150 3.90 -1.72 0.21
C VAL A 150 4.29 -2.75 1.24
N SER A 151 3.71 -3.96 1.21
CA SER A 151 4.10 -5.03 2.12
C SER A 151 5.54 -5.46 1.87
N ALA A 152 5.93 -5.61 0.61
CA ALA A 152 7.30 -5.91 0.21
C ALA A 152 8.27 -4.85 0.73
N MET A 153 7.93 -3.56 0.61
CA MET A 153 8.77 -2.48 1.13
C MET A 153 8.80 -2.47 2.66
N ALA A 154 7.64 -2.44 3.32
CA ALA A 154 7.54 -2.25 4.76
C ALA A 154 8.11 -3.45 5.54
N PHE A 155 7.83 -4.67 5.10
CA PHE A 155 8.43 -5.87 5.68
C PHE A 155 9.83 -6.14 5.14
N GLY A 156 10.24 -5.54 4.03
CA GLY A 156 11.51 -5.86 3.40
C GLY A 156 11.58 -7.34 3.03
N LEU A 157 10.53 -7.81 2.39
CA LEU A 157 10.37 -9.14 1.80
C LEU A 157 10.16 -8.96 0.30
N PRO A 158 10.42 -9.98 -0.52
CA PRO A 158 10.11 -9.90 -1.94
C PRO A 158 8.63 -9.59 -2.19
N GLN A 159 8.36 -8.91 -3.29
CA GLN A 159 6.99 -8.84 -3.82
C GLN A 159 6.48 -10.24 -4.20
N GLN A 160 5.17 -10.47 -4.11
CA GLN A 160 4.55 -11.73 -4.47
C GLN A 160 4.54 -11.96 -5.99
N VAL A 161 4.52 -10.87 -6.76
CA VAL A 161 4.38 -10.88 -8.21
C VAL A 161 5.51 -10.08 -8.86
N GLU A 162 6.05 -10.61 -9.95
CA GLU A 162 6.95 -9.85 -10.82
C GLU A 162 6.13 -8.98 -11.78
N TYR A 163 6.45 -7.70 -11.81
CA TYR A 163 5.73 -6.70 -12.58
C TYR A 163 6.60 -6.17 -13.72
N ASP A 164 6.01 -5.99 -14.89
CA ASP A 164 6.65 -5.35 -16.03
C ASP A 164 6.47 -3.83 -15.95
N THR A 165 7.58 -3.14 -15.75
CA THR A 165 7.67 -1.67 -15.66
C THR A 165 8.34 -1.05 -16.90
N THR A 166 8.41 -1.75 -18.04
CA THR A 166 9.10 -1.23 -19.23
C THR A 166 8.23 -0.28 -20.07
N THR A 167 6.92 -0.33 -19.92
CA THR A 167 5.94 0.40 -20.76
C THR A 167 5.68 1.86 -20.35
N HIS A 168 6.48 2.44 -19.43
CA HIS A 168 6.20 3.78 -18.89
C HIS A 168 6.47 4.97 -19.80
N SER A 169 6.91 4.76 -21.05
CA SER A 169 7.33 5.87 -21.93
C SER A 169 6.20 6.86 -22.26
N ARG A 170 4.93 6.52 -21.97
CA ARG A 170 3.80 7.45 -22.15
C ARG A 170 2.62 7.09 -21.25
N LEU A 171 2.71 7.38 -19.95
CA LEU A 171 1.50 7.32 -19.11
C LEU A 171 0.41 8.24 -19.71
N PRO A 172 -0.81 7.74 -19.94
CA PRO A 172 -1.93 8.59 -20.33
C PRO A 172 -2.12 9.71 -19.29
N SER A 173 -2.60 10.88 -19.72
CA SER A 173 -3.13 11.86 -18.75
C SER A 173 -4.16 11.15 -17.86
N PRO A 174 -4.00 11.15 -16.53
CA PRO A 174 -4.81 10.34 -15.66
C PRO A 174 -6.25 10.87 -15.71
N SER A 175 -7.17 10.02 -16.13
CA SER A 175 -8.53 10.09 -15.60
C SER A 175 -8.40 9.92 -14.08
N HIS A 176 -9.11 10.74 -13.31
CA HIS A 176 -8.99 10.96 -11.87
C HIS A 176 -9.26 9.75 -10.94
N GLN A 177 -8.94 8.53 -11.35
CA GLN A 177 -9.08 7.31 -10.58
C GLN A 177 -7.87 7.15 -9.65
N TRP A 178 -7.88 7.99 -8.61
CA TRP A 178 -7.16 7.73 -7.37
C TRP A 178 -7.87 6.54 -6.71
N SER A 179 -7.56 5.31 -7.12
CA SER A 179 -8.18 4.12 -6.51
C SER A 179 -7.80 3.99 -5.02
N HIS A 180 -6.67 4.56 -4.59
CA HIS A 180 -6.18 4.48 -3.21
C HIS A 180 -5.42 5.73 -2.74
N ASP A 181 -5.83 6.89 -3.23
CA ASP A 181 -5.16 8.16 -3.01
C ASP A 181 -3.64 8.21 -3.36
N THR A 182 -3.16 7.27 -4.18
CA THR A 182 -1.75 7.10 -4.52
C THR A 182 -1.53 7.24 -6.03
N PRO A 183 -0.62 8.13 -6.49
CA PRO A 183 -0.31 8.27 -7.92
C PRO A 183 0.14 6.95 -8.57
N ILE A 184 -0.18 6.74 -9.85
CA ILE A 184 0.23 5.52 -10.57
C ILE A 184 1.76 5.46 -10.67
N GLU A 185 2.39 6.60 -10.94
CA GLU A 185 3.83 6.77 -11.03
C GLU A 185 4.53 6.36 -9.73
N PHE A 186 3.90 6.65 -8.59
CA PHE A 186 4.38 6.22 -7.28
C PHE A 186 4.40 4.70 -7.17
N GLN A 187 3.31 4.03 -7.56
CA GLN A 187 3.20 2.57 -7.47
C GLN A 187 4.19 1.87 -8.39
N VAL A 188 4.35 2.39 -9.60
CA VAL A 188 5.35 1.94 -10.57
C VAL A 188 6.76 2.00 -10.01
N ALA A 189 7.16 3.14 -9.47
CA ALA A 189 8.51 3.28 -8.95
C ALA A 189 8.71 2.49 -7.65
N LEU A 190 7.64 2.28 -6.86
CA LEU A 190 7.69 1.37 -5.71
C LEU A 190 8.02 -0.07 -6.14
N VAL A 191 7.43 -0.54 -7.25
CA VAL A 191 7.79 -1.82 -7.87
C VAL A 191 9.24 -1.84 -8.30
N ASP A 192 9.71 -0.83 -9.03
CA ASP A 192 11.10 -0.80 -9.49
C ASP A 192 12.10 -0.86 -8.33
N ILE A 193 11.81 -0.12 -7.26
CA ILE A 193 12.62 -0.11 -6.03
C ILE A 193 12.66 -1.51 -5.41
N ASN A 194 11.51 -2.17 -5.27
CA ASN A 194 11.44 -3.52 -4.71
C ASN A 194 12.20 -4.52 -5.60
N ALA A 195 11.99 -4.48 -6.91
CA ALA A 195 12.69 -5.33 -7.87
C ALA A 195 14.21 -5.14 -7.80
N TYR A 196 14.69 -3.89 -7.76
CA TYR A 196 16.12 -3.57 -7.62
C TYR A 196 16.70 -4.12 -6.32
N ARG A 197 16.02 -3.90 -5.19
CA ARG A 197 16.44 -4.39 -3.88
C ARG A 197 16.53 -5.92 -3.84
N ASP A 198 15.58 -6.58 -4.49
CA ASP A 198 15.51 -8.04 -4.52
C ASP A 198 16.50 -8.65 -5.52
N ASN A 199 17.28 -7.82 -6.22
CA ASN A 199 18.20 -8.20 -7.31
C ASN A 199 17.48 -8.95 -8.43
N SER A 200 16.24 -8.54 -8.74
CA SER A 200 15.49 -9.11 -9.87
C SER A 200 16.27 -8.91 -11.18
N PRO A 201 16.34 -9.92 -12.05
CA PRO A 201 17.08 -9.82 -13.31
C PRO A 201 16.48 -8.79 -14.28
N THR A 202 15.23 -8.39 -14.06
CA THR A 202 14.52 -7.38 -14.85
C THR A 202 14.45 -6.03 -14.15
N ALA A 203 15.09 -5.88 -12.98
CA ALA A 203 15.12 -4.62 -12.28
C ALA A 203 15.80 -3.53 -13.10
N ARG A 204 15.23 -2.33 -13.07
CA ARG A 204 15.90 -1.15 -13.61
C ARG A 204 17.13 -0.78 -12.80
N ASP A 205 18.10 -0.15 -13.47
CA ASP A 205 19.26 0.41 -12.79
C ASP A 205 18.80 1.47 -11.79
N TRP A 206 19.40 1.47 -10.60
CA TRP A 206 19.01 2.42 -9.54
C TRP A 206 19.18 3.88 -9.97
N ARG A 207 20.07 4.20 -10.91
CA ARG A 207 20.21 5.57 -11.44
C ARG A 207 19.05 5.96 -12.33
N GLU A 208 18.48 5.01 -13.06
CA GLU A 208 17.27 5.24 -13.86
C GLU A 208 16.06 5.46 -12.96
N ILE A 209 15.95 4.65 -11.90
CA ILE A 209 14.93 4.83 -10.87
C ILE A 209 15.13 6.21 -10.22
N GLU A 210 16.33 6.55 -9.75
CA GLU A 210 16.63 7.84 -9.15
C GLU A 210 16.31 9.01 -10.10
N ASN A 211 16.68 8.92 -11.38
CA ASN A 211 16.39 9.95 -12.37
C ASN A 211 14.88 10.09 -12.63
N LEU A 212 14.14 8.99 -12.71
CA LEU A 212 12.67 9.02 -12.81
C LEU A 212 12.06 9.80 -11.65
N LEU A 213 12.58 9.57 -10.44
CA LEU A 213 12.08 10.20 -9.22
C LEU A 213 12.43 11.69 -9.14
N LEU A 214 13.65 12.06 -9.52
CA LEU A 214 14.12 13.45 -9.51
C LEU A 214 13.45 14.31 -10.59
N THR A 215 13.06 13.70 -11.71
CA THR A 215 12.37 14.38 -12.82
C THR A 215 10.86 14.35 -12.68
N TRP A 216 10.33 13.56 -11.75
CA TRP A 216 8.92 13.61 -11.41
C TRP A 216 8.57 15.01 -10.88
N GLN A 217 7.44 15.53 -11.35
CA GLN A 217 6.87 16.78 -10.86
C GLN A 217 5.40 16.53 -10.59
N SER A 218 4.97 16.85 -9.37
CA SER A 218 3.53 16.96 -9.08
C SER A 218 2.86 17.90 -10.07
N ARG A 219 1.67 17.53 -10.59
CA ARG A 219 0.94 18.43 -11.48
C ARG A 219 0.39 19.61 -10.68
N PRO A 220 0.17 20.79 -11.29
CA PRO A 220 -0.38 21.94 -10.59
C PRO A 220 -1.72 21.59 -9.90
N GLY A 221 -1.77 21.70 -8.58
CA GLY A 221 -2.94 21.33 -7.76
C GLY A 221 -2.88 19.93 -7.14
N GLU A 222 -1.85 19.14 -7.44
CA GLU A 222 -1.54 17.87 -6.80
C GLU A 222 -0.50 18.06 -5.66
N TYR A 223 -0.47 17.12 -4.71
CA TYR A 223 0.34 17.24 -3.50
C TYR A 223 1.84 17.28 -3.82
N THR A 224 2.52 18.38 -3.49
CA THR A 224 3.98 18.59 -3.64
C THR A 224 4.84 17.73 -2.70
N PHE A 225 4.26 16.72 -2.06
CA PHE A 225 4.89 15.93 -1.00
C PHE A 225 5.53 14.63 -1.54
N THR A 226 5.07 14.16 -2.71
CA THR A 226 5.47 12.86 -3.27
C THR A 226 6.84 12.89 -3.94
N ASP A 227 7.40 14.06 -4.27
CA ASP A 227 8.69 14.20 -4.97
C ASP A 227 9.93 13.74 -4.14
N SER A 228 9.79 13.58 -2.81
CA SER A 228 10.95 13.58 -1.90
C SER A 228 11.41 12.23 -1.35
N TRP A 229 10.55 11.22 -1.18
CA TRP A 229 10.88 10.06 -0.34
C TRP A 229 11.47 8.86 -1.11
N MET A 230 11.37 8.88 -2.43
CA MET A 230 11.64 7.71 -3.27
C MET A 230 13.13 7.45 -3.49
N SER A 231 13.99 8.47 -3.34
CA SER A 231 15.46 8.32 -3.44
C SER A 231 16.10 7.70 -2.18
N ILE A 232 15.31 7.45 -1.13
CA ILE A 232 15.80 7.05 0.20
C ILE A 232 16.20 5.56 0.24
N THR A 233 15.66 4.74 -0.64
CA THR A 233 15.66 3.27 -0.50
C THR A 233 16.98 2.60 -0.88
N CYS A 234 17.87 3.29 -1.59
CA CYS A 234 19.11 2.69 -2.14
C CYS A 234 20.41 3.33 -1.63
N ALA A 235 20.34 4.39 -0.81
CA ALA A 235 21.50 5.11 -0.31
C ALA A 235 21.63 5.02 1.23
N SER A 236 22.82 5.30 1.72
CA SER A 236 23.12 5.33 3.16
C SER A 236 22.41 6.51 3.81
N SER A 237 21.97 6.37 5.07
CA SER A 237 21.21 7.43 5.74
C SER A 237 22.00 8.73 5.94
N ASP A 238 23.32 8.75 5.74
CA ASP A 238 24.15 9.95 5.79
C ASP A 238 24.23 10.73 4.47
N ASP A 239 23.63 10.25 3.38
CA ASP A 239 23.49 11.04 2.15
C ASP A 239 22.75 12.35 2.45
N LEU A 240 23.38 13.48 2.13
CA LEU A 240 22.84 14.82 2.38
C LEU A 240 21.48 15.03 1.71
N ARG A 241 21.25 14.39 0.56
CA ARG A 241 19.97 14.44 -0.16
C ARG A 241 18.90 13.73 0.64
N ILE A 242 19.18 12.52 1.14
CA ILE A 242 18.27 11.78 2.03
C ILE A 242 17.93 12.61 3.27
N GLN A 243 18.92 13.24 3.92
CA GLN A 243 18.66 14.05 5.10
C GLN A 243 17.81 15.29 4.79
N SER A 244 18.02 15.94 3.64
CA SER A 244 17.16 17.02 3.15
C SER A 244 15.72 16.54 2.98
N TYR A 245 15.52 15.36 2.38
CA TYR A 245 14.20 14.77 2.18
C TYR A 245 13.50 14.38 3.47
N VAL A 246 14.20 13.74 4.41
CA VAL A 246 13.68 13.45 5.75
C VAL A 246 13.20 14.74 6.43
N LYS A 247 13.99 15.82 6.32
CA LYS A 247 13.62 17.12 6.89
C LYS A 247 12.37 17.70 6.22
N GLN A 248 12.28 17.67 4.89
CA GLN A 248 11.09 18.14 4.15
C GLN A 248 9.85 17.33 4.53
N LEU A 249 9.99 16.01 4.62
CA LEU A 249 8.91 15.11 5.02
C LEU A 249 8.37 15.48 6.42
N LEU A 250 9.28 15.69 7.36
CA LEU A 250 8.94 16.05 8.74
C LEU A 250 8.38 17.46 8.87
N GLN A 251 8.79 18.39 8.03
CA GLN A 251 8.19 19.73 7.97
C GLN A 251 6.74 19.64 7.52
N VAL A 252 6.45 18.89 6.46
CA VAL A 252 5.07 18.68 5.99
C VAL A 252 4.24 18.00 7.07
N LEU A 253 4.77 16.98 7.73
CA LEU A 253 4.14 16.32 8.87
C LEU A 253 3.77 17.30 10.00
N GLY A 254 4.71 18.16 10.39
CA GLY A 254 4.48 19.18 11.41
C GLY A 254 3.44 20.24 11.00
N THR A 255 3.20 20.42 9.70
CA THR A 255 2.12 21.28 9.20
C THR A 255 0.76 20.57 9.14
N VAL A 256 0.73 19.29 8.77
CA VAL A 256 -0.51 18.48 8.66
C VAL A 256 -1.12 18.22 10.04
N LYS A 257 -0.30 17.86 11.05
CA LYS A 257 -0.77 17.62 12.42
C LYS A 257 -1.48 18.82 13.07
N LYS A 258 -1.20 20.05 12.63
CA LYS A 258 -1.81 21.25 13.19
C LYS A 258 -3.29 21.43 12.79
N HIS A 259 -3.81 20.63 11.87
CA HIS A 259 -5.19 20.75 11.39
C HIS A 259 -6.08 19.65 11.98
N GLU A 260 -6.37 19.75 13.28
CA GLU A 260 -7.09 18.76 14.13
C GLU A 260 -8.54 18.37 13.70
N SER A 261 -9.02 18.69 12.49
CA SER A 261 -10.46 18.71 12.21
C SER A 261 -10.95 17.95 10.97
N SER A 262 -10.13 17.16 10.27
CA SER A 262 -10.64 16.31 9.19
C SER A 262 -10.33 14.85 9.47
N GLY A 263 -11.33 14.11 9.97
CA GLY A 263 -11.24 12.68 10.33
C GLY A 263 -11.01 11.69 9.18
N ALA A 264 -10.35 12.12 8.10
CA ALA A 264 -9.80 11.26 7.07
C ALA A 264 -8.36 11.70 6.84
N GLU A 265 -7.44 11.14 7.62
CA GLU A 265 -6.02 11.34 7.45
C GLU A 265 -5.53 10.31 6.43
N ILE A 266 -5.02 10.79 5.29
CA ILE A 266 -4.33 9.93 4.32
C ILE A 266 -3.07 9.47 5.04
N SER A 267 -2.97 8.17 5.34
CA SER A 267 -1.74 7.66 5.96
C SER A 267 -0.64 7.62 4.91
N PHE A 268 0.54 8.08 5.30
CA PHE A 268 1.75 8.02 4.49
C PHE A 268 2.72 7.01 5.11
N LEU A 269 2.21 5.80 5.41
CA LEU A 269 2.93 4.77 6.16
C LEU A 269 4.34 4.53 5.60
N VAL A 270 4.43 4.30 4.29
CA VAL A 270 5.71 4.05 3.62
C VAL A 270 6.66 5.21 3.84
N GLN A 271 6.19 6.44 3.64
CA GLN A 271 6.99 7.64 3.76
C GLN A 271 7.46 7.85 5.21
N TYR A 272 6.58 7.64 6.19
CA TYR A 272 6.91 7.73 7.61
C TYR A 272 7.90 6.67 8.03
N LEU A 273 7.74 5.45 7.54
CA LEU A 273 8.67 4.37 7.77
C LEU A 273 10.04 4.70 7.18
N MET A 274 10.10 5.16 5.93
CA MET A 274 11.34 5.57 5.28
C MET A 274 12.04 6.72 6.02
N ALA A 275 11.29 7.75 6.44
CA ALA A 275 11.86 8.83 7.26
C ALA A 275 12.34 8.34 8.62
N GLY A 276 11.62 7.39 9.24
CA GLY A 276 12.02 6.78 10.51
C GLY A 276 13.33 6.01 10.38
N ILE A 277 13.45 5.20 9.33
CA ILE A 277 14.67 4.46 9.01
C ILE A 277 15.84 5.44 8.84
N CYS A 278 15.64 6.51 8.06
CA CYS A 278 16.71 7.46 7.76
C CYS A 278 16.89 8.58 8.78
N ALA A 279 16.13 8.61 9.87
CA ALA A 279 16.25 9.63 10.90
C ALA A 279 17.53 9.47 11.72
N ARG A 280 18.44 10.45 11.61
CA ARG A 280 19.72 10.45 12.33
C ARG A 280 19.70 11.22 13.65
N ASN A 281 18.87 12.23 13.78
CA ASN A 281 18.76 12.99 15.02
C ASN A 281 17.53 12.59 15.84
N GLU A 282 17.62 12.71 17.16
CA GLU A 282 16.57 12.29 18.09
C GLU A 282 15.27 13.09 17.93
N ALA A 283 15.33 14.35 17.51
CA ALA A 283 14.14 15.15 17.26
C ALA A 283 13.32 14.58 16.10
N HIS A 284 13.98 14.17 15.01
CA HIS A 284 13.35 13.52 13.87
C HIS A 284 12.79 12.16 14.24
N ARG A 285 13.55 11.32 14.97
CA ARG A 285 13.10 10.01 15.45
C ARG A 285 11.84 10.12 16.29
N LYS A 286 11.84 11.04 17.26
CA LYS A 286 10.68 11.33 18.09
C LYS A 286 9.48 11.76 17.24
N ALA A 287 9.66 12.69 16.30
CA ALA A 287 8.57 13.16 15.45
C ALA A 287 7.95 12.02 14.62
N VAL A 288 8.76 11.17 14.00
CA VAL A 288 8.27 9.98 13.26
C VAL A 288 7.56 9.02 14.21
N ARG A 289 8.15 8.72 15.36
CA ARG A 289 7.57 7.82 16.35
C ARG A 289 6.21 8.30 16.81
N ASP A 290 6.08 9.59 17.13
CA ASP A 290 4.81 10.19 17.57
C ASP A 290 3.73 10.07 16.47
N VAL A 291 4.09 10.29 15.20
CA VAL A 291 3.18 10.07 14.04
C VAL A 291 2.77 8.60 13.95
N LEU A 292 3.71 7.66 13.96
CA LEU A 292 3.41 6.23 13.79
C LEU A 292 2.59 5.68 14.96
N VAL A 293 2.84 6.15 16.20
CA VAL A 293 2.05 5.78 17.38
C VAL A 293 0.62 6.33 17.32
N GLU A 294 0.39 7.48 16.67
CA GLU A 294 -0.96 8.01 16.45
C GLU A 294 -1.72 7.20 15.38
N THR A 295 -1.02 6.54 14.45
CA THR A 295 -1.60 5.60 13.48
C THR A 295 -1.92 4.21 14.05
N ARG A 296 -2.38 4.15 15.30
CA ARG A 296 -2.83 2.90 15.96
C ARG A 296 -4.06 2.28 15.31
N GLU A 297 -4.92 3.14 14.78
CA GLU A 297 -6.11 2.73 14.05
C GLU A 297 -5.79 2.79 12.56
N ALA A 298 -6.08 1.69 11.86
CA ALA A 298 -5.98 1.56 10.41
C ALA A 298 -7.01 2.47 9.72
N LYS A 299 -6.87 3.80 9.84
CA LYS A 299 -7.92 4.74 9.41
C LYS A 299 -8.15 4.73 7.91
N PHE A 300 -7.14 4.35 7.12
CA PHE A 300 -7.24 4.07 5.68
C PHE A 300 -6.16 3.12 5.16
N TRP A 301 -5.31 2.60 6.06
CA TRP A 301 -4.16 1.78 5.69
C TRP A 301 -4.25 0.40 6.28
N PHE A 302 -3.85 -0.57 5.47
CA PHE A 302 -3.96 -1.98 5.73
C PHE A 302 -3.03 -2.49 6.85
N ILE A 303 -2.03 -1.69 7.24
CA ILE A 303 -1.04 -2.03 8.25
C ILE A 303 -0.91 -0.84 9.22
N PRO A 304 -1.14 -1.01 10.54
CA PRO A 304 -0.93 0.05 11.53
C PRO A 304 0.55 0.47 11.56
N GLY A 305 0.81 1.78 11.46
CA GLY A 305 2.18 2.29 11.54
C GLY A 305 2.82 2.04 12.91
N SER A 306 1.99 1.94 13.95
CA SER A 306 2.41 1.58 15.31
C SER A 306 3.15 0.25 15.39
N ASP A 307 2.86 -0.69 14.50
CA ASP A 307 3.44 -2.03 14.52
C ASP A 307 4.91 -2.04 14.08
N PHE A 308 5.35 -0.98 13.39
CA PHE A 308 6.76 -0.79 13.00
C PHE A 308 7.58 -0.02 14.05
N VAL A 309 6.95 0.62 15.03
CA VAL A 309 7.66 1.38 16.09
C VAL A 309 8.67 0.51 16.84
N PRO A 310 8.35 -0.74 17.27
CA PRO A 310 9.33 -1.59 17.93
C PRO A 310 10.58 -1.88 17.08
N ALA A 311 10.41 -2.04 15.76
CA ALA A 311 11.51 -2.27 14.83
C ALA A 311 12.39 -1.01 14.67
N LEU A 312 11.77 0.17 14.58
CA LEU A 312 12.49 1.45 14.56
C LEU A 312 13.21 1.74 15.87
N ASP A 313 12.57 1.51 17.02
CA ASP A 313 13.20 1.67 18.33
C ASP A 313 14.42 0.74 18.45
N HIS A 314 14.33 -0.52 18.00
CA HIS A 314 15.48 -1.42 17.98
C HIS A 314 16.61 -0.93 17.04
N LEU A 315 16.26 -0.39 15.88
CA LEU A 315 17.22 0.18 14.93
C LEU A 315 17.95 1.40 15.52
N TRP A 316 17.21 2.33 16.12
CA TRP A 316 17.72 3.59 16.68
C TRP A 316 18.61 3.41 17.90
N HIS A 317 18.31 2.42 18.75
CA HIS A 317 19.15 2.07 19.91
C HIS A 317 20.23 1.03 19.58
N GLY A 318 20.24 0.50 18.35
CA GLY A 318 21.20 -0.48 17.86
C GLY A 318 22.12 0.11 16.80
N ALA A 319 21.94 -0.32 15.55
CA ALA A 319 22.82 0.06 14.43
C ALA A 319 22.88 1.57 14.17
N ALA A 320 21.83 2.32 14.52
CA ALA A 320 21.76 3.77 14.33
C ALA A 320 22.00 4.56 15.63
N VAL A 321 22.55 3.97 16.69
CA VAL A 321 22.84 4.69 17.95
C VAL A 321 23.62 5.97 17.67
N ASP A 322 23.40 7.05 18.41
CA ASP A 322 24.08 8.34 18.23
C ASP A 322 24.02 8.93 16.80
N GLY A 323 23.03 8.52 16.01
CA GLY A 323 22.87 8.97 14.62
C GLY A 323 23.87 8.37 13.65
N HIS A 324 24.44 7.19 13.95
CA HIS A 324 25.29 6.46 13.02
C HIS A 324 24.58 6.22 11.68
N PRO A 325 25.30 6.31 10.55
CA PRO A 325 24.74 5.98 9.25
C PRO A 325 24.31 4.51 9.20
N ILE A 326 23.18 4.24 8.56
CA ILE A 326 22.67 2.89 8.37
C ILE A 326 22.33 2.65 6.90
N LYS A 327 22.19 1.37 6.57
CA LYS A 327 21.68 0.89 5.29
C LYS A 327 20.34 0.18 5.49
N TRP A 328 19.65 -0.07 4.39
CA TRP A 328 18.40 -0.83 4.38
C TRP A 328 18.51 -2.17 5.12
N ILE A 329 19.62 -2.89 4.96
CA ILE A 329 19.85 -4.19 5.63
C ILE A 329 19.81 -4.10 7.16
N ASP A 330 20.17 -2.97 7.75
CA ASP A 330 20.14 -2.78 9.21
C ASP A 330 18.69 -2.64 9.72
N TYR A 331 17.84 -1.97 8.92
CA TYR A 331 16.41 -1.96 9.15
C TYR A 331 15.82 -3.37 9.06
N ILE A 332 16.18 -4.15 8.02
CA ILE A 332 15.68 -5.53 7.87
C ILE A 332 16.00 -6.39 9.08
N ARG A 333 17.23 -6.33 9.60
CA ARG A 333 17.63 -7.06 10.81
C ARG A 333 16.79 -6.65 12.02
N SER A 334 16.54 -5.36 12.19
CA SER A 334 15.74 -4.84 13.29
C SER A 334 14.27 -5.21 13.17
N ARG A 335 13.71 -5.16 11.96
CA ARG A 335 12.36 -5.63 11.64
C ARG A 335 12.22 -7.11 11.93
N GLN A 336 13.14 -7.96 11.46
CA GLN A 336 13.10 -9.40 11.74
C GLN A 336 13.15 -9.71 13.25
N ALA A 337 13.93 -8.94 14.02
CA ALA A 337 14.05 -9.13 15.46
C ALA A 337 12.80 -8.73 16.25
N LYS A 338 12.00 -7.77 15.75
CA LYS A 338 10.88 -7.16 16.51
C LYS A 338 9.49 -7.38 15.91
N LEU A 339 9.43 -7.68 14.62
CA LEU A 339 8.23 -7.95 13.86
C LEU A 339 8.50 -9.15 12.93
N PRO A 340 8.61 -10.37 13.49
CA PRO A 340 8.83 -11.56 12.69
C PRO A 340 7.60 -11.82 11.80
N ILE A 341 7.87 -12.09 10.53
CA ILE A 341 6.85 -12.47 9.54
C ILE A 341 7.06 -13.94 9.24
N VAL A 342 5.98 -14.71 9.27
CA VAL A 342 5.99 -16.11 8.82
C VAL A 342 5.96 -16.08 7.30
N VAL A 343 7.07 -16.49 6.67
CA VAL A 343 7.22 -16.50 5.21
C VAL A 343 6.71 -17.80 4.62
#